data_AF-A0A894TK56-F1
#
_entry.id   AF-A0A894TK56-F1
#
_cell.length_a   1.000
_cell.length_b   1.000
_cell.length_c   1.000
_cell.angle_alpha   90.00
_cell.angle_beta   90.00
_cell.angle_gamma   90.00
#
_symmetry.space_group_name_H-M   'P 1'
#
loop_
_entity.id
_entity.type
_entity.pdbx_description
1 polymer ?
#
loop_
_entity_poly.entity_id
_entity_poly.type
_entity_poly.pdbx_seq_one_letter_code
_entity_poly.pdbx_strand_id
1 'polypeptide(L)' 'MMSTSYQHLTINEREKIMILLAQGKKQAEIAKALDVAPAPFLAS' A
#
# COMPACT_ATOMS: atom_id res chain seq x y z
N MET A 1 -15.22 -0.36 19.00
CA MET A 1 -14.95 0.42 17.77
C MET A 1 -13.51 0.16 17.39
N MET A 2 -13.25 -0.55 16.28
CA MET A 2 -11.89 -0.62 15.74
C MET A 2 -11.54 0.79 15.26
N SER A 3 -10.68 1.49 15.99
CA SER A 3 -10.04 2.69 15.49
C SER A 3 -9.15 2.27 14.33
N THR A 4 -9.67 2.38 13.10
CA THR A 4 -8.84 2.36 11.91
C THR A 4 -7.96 3.60 11.97
N SER A 5 -6.82 3.46 12.63
CA SER A 5 -5.75 4.45 12.61
C SER A 5 -5.28 4.55 11.18
N TYR A 6 -5.82 5.51 10.43
CA TYR A 6 -5.35 5.82 9.08
C TYR A 6 -3.92 6.31 9.20
N GLN A 7 -2.98 5.42 8.92
CA GLN A 7 -1.57 5.79 8.85
C GLN A 7 -1.36 6.54 7.54
N HIS A 8 -1.04 7.83 7.66
CA HIS A 8 -0.68 8.62 6.50
C HIS A 8 0.65 8.10 5.95
N LEU A 9 0.62 7.72 4.67
CA LEU A 9 1.83 7.36 3.94
C LEU A 9 2.78 8.56 3.88
N THR A 10 4.02 8.32 4.26
CA THR A 10 5.14 9.23 4.05
C THR A 10 5.37 9.46 2.54
N ILE A 11 6.10 10.52 2.21
CA ILE A 11 6.47 10.83 0.81
C ILE A 11 7.23 9.66 0.18
N ASN A 12 8.16 9.06 0.92
CA ASN A 12 8.95 7.92 0.45
C ASN A 12 8.09 6.69 0.12
N GLU A 13 7.08 6.39 0.96
CA GLU A 13 6.16 5.28 0.70
C GLU A 13 5.30 5.54 -0.54
N ARG A 14 4.86 6.78 -0.76
CA ARG A 14 4.13 7.17 -1.98
C ARG A 14 4.98 7.03 -3.23
N GLU A 15 6.24 7.48 -3.20
CA GLU A 15 7.16 7.31 -4.33
C GLU A 15 7.42 5.83 -4.63
N LYS A 16 7.61 5.02 -3.58
CA LYS A 16 7.79 3.57 -3.72
C LYS A 16 6.57 2.90 -4.36
N ILE A 17 5.35 3.29 -3.97
CA ILE A 17 4.10 2.84 -4.61
C ILE A 17 4.11 3.22 -6.09
N MET A 18 4.40 4.47 -6.44
CA MET A 18 4.40 4.93 -7.84
C MET A 18 5.40 4.15 -8.70
N ILE A 19 6.60 3.89 -8.19
CA ILE A 19 7.62 3.09 -8.90
C ILE A 19 7.11 1.67 -9.14
N LEU A 20 6.55 1.01 -8.12
CA LEU A 20 6.08 -0.37 -8.25
C LEU A 20 4.85 -0.49 -9.17
N LEU A 21 3.95 0.50 -9.15
CA LEU A 21 2.84 0.58 -10.10
C LEU A 21 3.35 0.72 -11.54
N ALA A 22 4.33 1.59 -11.78
CA ALA A 22 4.94 1.77 -13.09
C ALA A 22 5.64 0.50 -13.61
N GLN A 23 6.17 -0.32 -12.71
CA GLN A 23 6.74 -1.64 -13.03
C GLN A 23 5.69 -2.72 -13.32
N GLY A 24 4.39 -2.41 -13.21
CA GLY A 24 3.31 -3.37 -13.42
C GLY A 24 3.16 -4.41 -12.31
N LYS A 25 3.65 -4.11 -11.10
CA LYS A 25 3.53 -5.02 -9.95
C LYS A 25 2.08 -5.13 -9.48
N LYS A 26 1.70 -6.32 -9.01
CA LYS A 26 0.36 -6.56 -8.46
C LYS A 26 0.24 -5.91 -7.08
N GLN A 27 -0.97 -5.50 -6.72
CA GLN A 27 -1.24 -4.82 -5.44
C GLN A 27 -0.75 -5.61 -4.21
N ALA A 28 -0.85 -6.94 -4.23
CA ALA A 28 -0.33 -7.80 -3.16
C ALA A 28 1.20 -7.69 -3.00
N GLU A 29 1.93 -7.56 -4.11
CA GLU A 29 3.39 -7.37 -4.09
C GLU A 29 3.74 -5.96 -3.58
N ILE A 30 2.94 -4.96 -3.93
CA ILE A 30 3.10 -3.57 -3.47
C ILE A 30 2.87 -3.48 -1.96
N ALA A 31 1.78 -4.08 -1.47
CA ALA A 31 1.47 -4.14 -0.04
C ALA A 31 2.60 -4.81 0.75
N LYS A 32 3.09 -5.96 0.27
CA LYS A 32 4.24 -6.65 0.87
C LYS A 32 5.51 -5.79 0.87
N ALA A 33 5.75 -5.02 -0.19
CA ALA A 33 6.91 -4.14 -0.29
C ALA A 33 6.85 -2.92 0.65
N LEU A 34 5.66 -2.56 1.14
CA LEU A 34 5.43 -1.43 2.03
C LEU A 34 5.18 -1.87 3.49
N ASP A 35 5.21 -3.17 3.76
CA ASP A 35 4.86 -3.78 5.07
C ASP A 35 3.47 -3.36 5.59
N VAL A 36 2.61 -2.85 4.71
CA VAL A 36 1.20 -2.57 5.00
C VAL A 36 0.40 -3.81 4.65
N ALA A 37 -0.43 -4.26 5.60
CA ALA A 37 -1.45 -5.24 5.30
C ALA A 37 -2.27 -4.77 4.08
N PRO A 38 -2.54 -5.64 3.09
CA PRO A 38 -3.34 -5.26 1.93
C PRO A 38 -4.65 -4.70 2.43
N ALA A 39 -4.91 -3.43 2.10
CA ALA A 39 -6.08 -2.75 2.63
C ALA A 39 -7.35 -3.47 2.16
N PRO A 40 -8.36 -3.64 3.03
CA PRO A 40 -9.53 -4.46 2.73
C PRO A 40 -10.36 -3.98 1.52
N PHE A 41 -10.17 -2.74 1.07
CA PHE A 41 -10.83 -2.18 -0.11
C PHE A 41 -10.20 -2.60 -1.46
N LEU A 42 -9.04 -3.26 -1.45
CA LEU A 42 -8.34 -3.73 -2.65
C LEU A 42 -8.48 -5.24 -2.90
N ALA A 43 -9.23 -5.95 -2.06
CA ALA A 43 -9.40 -7.40 -2.14
C ALA A 43 -10.69 -7.83 -2.89
N SER A 44 -11.34 -6.92 -3.63
CA SER A 44 -12.56 -7.19 -4.42
C SER A 44 -12.28 -7.32 -5.90
#